data_AF-A0A090IK71-F1
#
_entry.id   AF-A0A090IK71-F1
#
_cell.length_a   1.000
_cell.length_b   1.000
_cell.length_c   1.000
_cell.angle_alpha   90.00
_cell.angle_beta   90.00
_cell.angle_gamma   90.00
#
_symmetry.space_group_name_H-M   'P 1'
#
loop_
_entity.id
_entity.type
_entity.pdbx_description
1 polymer ?
#
loop_
_entity_poly.entity_id
_entity_poly.type
_entity_poly.pdbx_seq_one_letter_code
_entity_poly.pdbx_strand_id
1 'polypeptide(L)'
;MEMLDKGETDTFGHPHPLPTQVNVKPVAGKCILVSGHNLHDLEKILQQTEGKGINVYTNGEMLPAHGYPELNKKEFGDINGIPRLLDVGQCNDTYSAIQLVLALAQESDFDMAHFFQESFTPAEDNKQQVQLSLDASKATVMLYEPDFSVEKKVVQGSSLLELLENNGVPIIGACRAGVCGSCKCKVTKGKVNPTNTETLTAEEIEQGFVLACSSTVEGDLTMALG
;
A
#
# COMPACT_ATOMS: atom_id res chain seq x y z
N MET A 1 -19.59 -2.25 -10.16
CA MET A 1 -18.93 -3.24 -11.03
C MET A 1 -19.46 -3.15 -12.45
N GLU A 2 -20.77 -3.24 -12.68
CA GLU A 2 -21.38 -3.17 -14.03
C GLU A 2 -21.00 -1.92 -14.86
N MET A 3 -20.92 -0.74 -14.26
CA MET A 3 -20.45 0.47 -14.95
C MET A 3 -18.99 0.39 -15.41
N LEU A 4 -18.12 -0.24 -14.60
CA LEU A 4 -16.70 -0.41 -14.94
C LEU A 4 -16.54 -1.46 -16.04
N ASP A 5 -17.25 -2.59 -15.91
CA ASP A 5 -17.29 -3.64 -16.94
C ASP A 5 -17.77 -3.09 -18.28
N LYS A 6 -18.82 -2.25 -18.27
CA LYS A 6 -19.29 -1.56 -19.47
C LYS A 6 -18.26 -0.61 -20.07
N GLY A 7 -17.56 0.18 -19.26
CA GLY A 7 -16.53 1.10 -19.76
C GLY A 7 -15.41 0.38 -20.51
N GLU A 8 -14.95 -0.74 -19.95
CA GLU A 8 -13.90 -1.57 -20.57
C GLU A 8 -14.42 -2.28 -21.81
N THR A 9 -15.60 -2.91 -21.74
CA THR A 9 -16.16 -3.71 -22.83
C THR A 9 -16.67 -2.87 -24.01
N ASP A 10 -17.13 -1.64 -23.78
CA ASP A 10 -17.47 -0.69 -24.85
C ASP A 10 -16.22 -0.23 -25.62
N THR A 11 -15.06 -0.15 -24.96
CA THR A 11 -13.80 0.32 -25.57
C THR A 11 -13.00 -0.83 -26.20
N PHE A 12 -12.77 -1.90 -25.46
CA PHE A 12 -11.88 -3.01 -25.82
C PHE A 12 -12.62 -4.27 -26.29
N GLY A 13 -13.95 -4.25 -26.24
CA GLY A 13 -14.79 -5.40 -26.55
C GLY A 13 -14.93 -6.37 -25.38
N HIS A 14 -15.88 -7.30 -25.51
CA HIS A 14 -16.02 -8.37 -24.52
C HIS A 14 -14.84 -9.35 -24.59
N PRO A 15 -14.30 -9.80 -23.44
CA PRO A 15 -13.21 -10.75 -23.41
C PRO A 15 -13.61 -12.05 -24.10
N HIS A 16 -12.76 -12.52 -25.01
CA HIS A 16 -13.02 -13.73 -25.77
C HIS A 16 -12.92 -14.96 -24.86
N PRO A 17 -13.86 -15.91 -24.91
CA PRO A 17 -13.83 -17.13 -24.09
C PRO A 17 -12.74 -18.14 -24.48
N LEU A 18 -11.88 -17.82 -25.44
CA LEU A 18 -10.80 -18.70 -25.89
C LEU A 18 -9.48 -18.23 -25.31
N PRO A 19 -8.61 -19.14 -24.85
CA PRO A 19 -7.29 -18.76 -24.35
C PRO A 19 -6.48 -18.05 -25.45
N THR A 20 -6.12 -16.79 -25.19
CA THR A 20 -5.19 -16.05 -26.05
C THR A 20 -3.78 -16.57 -25.81
N GLN A 21 -3.04 -16.86 -26.88
CA GLN A 21 -1.63 -17.17 -26.76
C GLN A 21 -0.84 -15.88 -26.49
N VAL A 22 -0.07 -15.88 -25.40
CA VAL A 22 0.80 -14.78 -25.01
C VAL A 22 2.27 -15.18 -25.12
N ASN A 23 3.15 -14.21 -25.36
CA ASN A 23 4.57 -14.45 -25.36
C ASN A 23 5.07 -14.66 -23.92
N VAL A 24 5.61 -15.84 -23.63
CA VAL A 24 6.20 -16.21 -22.34
C VAL A 24 7.72 -16.37 -22.40
N LYS A 25 8.33 -16.04 -23.54
CA LYS A 25 9.78 -16.15 -23.72
C LYS A 25 10.45 -14.87 -23.25
N PRO A 26 11.48 -14.93 -22.39
CA PRO A 26 12.26 -13.76 -22.02
C PRO A 26 13.00 -13.23 -23.25
N VAL A 27 12.89 -11.92 -23.49
CA VAL A 27 13.59 -11.21 -24.56
C VAL A 27 14.55 -10.20 -23.96
N ALA A 28 15.82 -10.26 -24.36
CA ALA A 28 16.82 -9.30 -23.91
C ALA A 28 16.52 -7.89 -24.46
N GLY A 29 16.69 -6.86 -23.64
CA GLY A 29 16.48 -5.47 -24.01
C GLY A 29 15.85 -4.64 -22.89
N LYS A 30 15.51 -3.39 -23.21
CA LYS A 30 14.76 -2.52 -22.29
C LYS A 30 13.36 -3.09 -22.08
N CYS A 31 12.83 -2.98 -20.88
CA CYS A 31 11.48 -3.42 -20.60
C CYS A 31 10.73 -2.49 -19.64
N ILE A 32 9.41 -2.54 -19.75
CA ILE A 32 8.46 -1.99 -18.78
C ILE A 32 7.66 -3.17 -18.26
N LEU A 33 7.59 -3.31 -16.93
CA LEU A 33 6.71 -4.25 -16.25
C LEU A 33 5.47 -3.49 -15.78
N VAL A 34 4.32 -3.83 -16.32
CA VAL A 34 3.02 -3.26 -15.94
C VAL A 34 2.36 -4.19 -14.94
N SER A 35 2.14 -3.71 -13.73
CA SER A 35 1.23 -4.30 -12.73
C SER A 35 -0.04 -3.48 -12.66
N GLY A 36 -1.21 -4.11 -12.55
CA GLY A 36 -2.49 -3.39 -12.49
C GLY A 36 -3.54 -3.98 -13.40
N HIS A 37 -4.75 -3.43 -13.30
CA HIS A 37 -5.91 -3.82 -14.10
C HIS A 37 -6.42 -2.70 -15.02
N ASN A 38 -5.73 -1.56 -15.13
CA ASN A 38 -6.16 -0.43 -15.95
C ASN A 38 -5.74 -0.61 -17.42
N LEU A 39 -6.69 -1.04 -18.26
CA LEU A 39 -6.44 -1.36 -19.67
C LEU A 39 -6.15 -0.12 -20.53
N HIS A 40 -6.74 1.03 -20.19
CA HIS A 40 -6.49 2.29 -20.90
C HIS A 40 -5.06 2.79 -20.73
N ASP A 41 -4.49 2.66 -19.54
CA ASP A 41 -3.10 3.07 -19.31
C ASP A 41 -2.13 2.08 -19.96
N LEU A 42 -2.45 0.78 -19.96
CA LEU A 42 -1.69 -0.22 -20.73
C LEU A 42 -1.70 0.11 -22.23
N GLU A 43 -2.86 0.46 -22.81
CA GLU A 43 -2.96 0.88 -24.21
C GLU A 43 -2.06 2.09 -24.50
N LYS A 44 -2.09 3.13 -23.67
CA LYS A 44 -1.23 4.31 -23.82
C LYS A 44 0.25 3.95 -23.75
N ILE A 45 0.65 3.06 -22.84
CA ILE A 45 2.04 2.59 -22.75
C ILE A 45 2.44 1.91 -24.05
N LEU A 46 1.64 0.96 -24.53
CA LEU A 46 1.91 0.21 -25.76
C LEU A 46 2.09 1.17 -26.95
N GLN A 47 1.14 2.11 -27.14
CA GLN A 47 1.22 3.15 -28.17
C GLN A 47 2.48 4.01 -28.05
N GLN A 48 2.82 4.46 -26.83
CA GLN A 48 4.00 5.29 -26.61
C GLN A 48 5.33 4.54 -26.80
N THR A 49 5.36 3.23 -26.59
CA THR A 49 6.56 2.40 -26.75
C THR A 49 6.76 1.83 -28.15
N GLU A 50 5.78 1.99 -29.04
CA GLU A 50 5.83 1.45 -30.40
C GLU A 50 7.09 1.92 -31.13
N GLY A 51 7.83 0.95 -31.71
CA GLY A 51 9.07 1.22 -32.45
C GLY A 51 10.28 1.66 -31.61
N LYS A 52 10.16 1.79 -30.28
CA LYS A 52 11.26 2.26 -29.41
C LYS A 52 12.19 1.16 -28.89
N GLY A 53 11.93 -0.10 -29.25
CA GLY A 53 12.71 -1.24 -28.76
C GLY A 53 12.56 -1.49 -27.26
N ILE A 54 11.38 -1.18 -26.71
CA ILE A 54 11.01 -1.42 -25.31
C ILE A 54 9.99 -2.55 -25.26
N ASN A 55 10.29 -3.60 -24.51
CA ASN A 55 9.36 -4.72 -24.30
C ASN A 55 8.38 -4.38 -23.17
N VAL A 56 7.08 -4.54 -23.38
CA VAL A 56 6.06 -4.33 -22.35
C VAL A 56 5.57 -5.70 -21.86
N TYR A 57 5.76 -5.98 -20.57
CA TYR A 57 5.31 -7.21 -19.92
C TYR A 57 4.25 -6.89 -18.89
N THR A 58 3.21 -7.72 -18.79
CA THR A 58 2.18 -7.59 -17.75
C THR A 58 2.41 -8.64 -16.65
N ASN A 59 2.31 -8.24 -15.39
CA ASN A 59 2.37 -9.16 -14.25
C ASN A 59 1.00 -9.28 -13.57
N GLY A 60 0.56 -10.51 -13.32
CA GLY A 60 -0.68 -10.81 -12.58
C GLY A 60 -0.41 -11.08 -11.10
N GLU A 61 -1.39 -10.78 -10.25
CA GLU A 61 -1.29 -10.94 -8.79
C GLU A 61 -1.20 -12.40 -8.35
N MET A 62 -0.50 -12.64 -7.24
CA MET A 62 -0.45 -13.92 -6.54
C MET A 62 -1.04 -13.85 -5.12
N LEU A 63 -1.77 -12.78 -4.74
CA LEU A 63 -2.47 -12.71 -3.45
C LEU A 63 -3.31 -13.98 -3.14
N PRO A 64 -4.01 -14.60 -4.12
CA PRO A 64 -4.71 -15.86 -3.86
C PRO A 64 -3.83 -16.97 -3.30
N ALA A 65 -2.51 -16.96 -3.55
CA ALA A 65 -1.54 -17.93 -3.03
C ALA A 65 -1.60 -18.05 -1.49
N HIS A 66 -1.81 -16.94 -0.78
CA HIS A 66 -1.97 -16.91 0.68
C HIS A 66 -3.29 -17.51 1.18
N GLY A 67 -4.28 -17.65 0.29
CA GLY A 67 -5.54 -18.32 0.57
C GLY A 67 -5.47 -19.85 0.49
N TYR A 68 -4.38 -20.44 -0.05
CA TYR A 68 -4.27 -21.89 -0.22
C TYR A 68 -3.63 -22.56 1.01
N PRO A 69 -4.38 -23.39 1.78
CA PRO A 69 -3.91 -23.94 3.05
C PRO A 69 -2.66 -24.82 2.94
N GLU A 70 -2.48 -25.51 1.81
CA GLU A 70 -1.29 -26.36 1.58
C GLU A 70 -0.03 -25.56 1.28
N LEU A 71 -0.17 -24.33 0.77
CA LEU A 71 0.95 -23.42 0.56
C LEU A 71 1.40 -22.83 1.90
N ASN A 72 0.44 -22.47 2.76
CA ASN A 72 0.67 -21.88 4.08
C ASN A 72 1.36 -22.84 5.08
N LYS A 73 1.30 -24.16 4.84
CA LYS A 73 1.99 -25.17 5.66
C LYS A 73 3.48 -25.32 5.33
N LYS A 74 3.96 -24.69 4.25
CA LYS A 74 5.34 -24.84 3.80
C LYS A 74 6.20 -23.76 4.43
N GLU A 75 7.29 -24.18 5.08
CA GLU A 75 8.34 -23.26 5.48
C GLU A 75 9.30 -23.04 4.31
N PHE A 76 9.20 -21.88 3.68
CA PHE A 76 10.03 -21.53 2.54
C PHE A 76 11.40 -20.97 2.94
N GLY A 77 11.61 -20.63 4.22
CA GLY A 77 12.83 -20.01 4.72
C GLY A 77 13.00 -18.56 4.26
N ASP A 78 14.21 -18.02 4.44
CA ASP A 78 14.60 -16.67 4.06
C ASP A 78 15.85 -16.66 3.15
N ILE A 79 16.10 -15.52 2.51
CA ILE A 79 17.34 -15.18 1.82
C ILE A 79 17.91 -13.96 2.52
N ASN A 80 19.01 -14.13 3.26
CA ASN A 80 19.65 -13.06 4.03
C ASN A 80 18.68 -12.34 5.00
N GLY A 81 17.77 -13.07 5.65
CA GLY A 81 16.77 -12.51 6.55
C GLY A 81 15.49 -12.02 5.87
N ILE A 82 15.40 -12.06 4.53
CA ILE A 82 14.20 -11.69 3.77
C ILE A 82 13.37 -12.94 3.45
N PRO A 83 12.08 -13.03 3.83
CA PRO A 83 11.25 -14.20 3.56
C PRO A 83 11.21 -14.59 2.08
N ARG A 84 11.30 -15.90 1.78
CA ARG A 84 11.29 -16.42 0.40
C ARG A 84 9.94 -16.29 -0.32
N LEU A 85 8.86 -16.13 0.43
CA LEU A 85 7.54 -15.80 -0.08
C LEU A 85 7.10 -14.52 0.63
N LEU A 86 7.01 -13.43 -0.13
CA LEU A 86 6.58 -12.13 0.34
C LEU A 86 5.50 -11.61 -0.61
N ASP A 87 4.33 -11.31 -0.09
CA ASP A 87 3.31 -10.60 -0.85
C ASP A 87 3.69 -9.12 -0.90
N VAL A 88 3.84 -8.59 -2.11
CA VAL A 88 4.14 -7.16 -2.34
C VAL A 88 2.86 -6.33 -2.48
N GLY A 89 1.72 -6.88 -2.10
CA GLY A 89 0.43 -6.21 -2.07
C GLY A 89 -0.39 -6.42 -3.34
N GLN A 90 -1.56 -5.79 -3.35
CA GLN A 90 -2.41 -5.67 -4.54
C GLN A 90 -1.73 -4.80 -5.59
N CYS A 91 -2.12 -4.96 -6.85
CA CYS A 91 -1.53 -4.27 -8.02
C CYS A 91 -1.63 -2.73 -8.00
N ASN A 92 -2.23 -2.14 -6.96
CA ASN A 92 -2.31 -0.72 -6.70
C ASN A 92 -1.28 -0.20 -5.67
N ASP A 93 -0.50 -1.07 -5.01
CA ASP A 93 0.61 -0.67 -4.14
C ASP A 93 1.97 -0.86 -4.83
N THR A 94 2.20 -0.05 -5.88
CA THR A 94 3.49 -0.01 -6.58
C THR A 94 4.61 0.50 -5.68
N TYR A 95 4.30 1.21 -4.60
CA TYR A 95 5.29 1.76 -3.69
C TYR A 95 6.02 0.66 -2.92
N SER A 96 5.28 -0.26 -2.28
CA SER A 96 5.87 -1.39 -1.54
C SER A 96 6.77 -2.25 -2.44
N ALA A 97 6.36 -2.49 -3.68
CA ALA A 97 7.17 -3.21 -4.66
C ALA A 97 8.48 -2.46 -5.00
N ILE A 98 8.43 -1.14 -5.21
CA ILE A 98 9.62 -0.33 -5.46
C ILE A 98 10.57 -0.33 -4.27
N GLN A 99 10.05 -0.20 -3.03
CA GLN A 99 10.88 -0.25 -1.83
C GLN A 99 11.58 -1.60 -1.66
N LEU A 100 10.88 -2.71 -1.94
CA LEU A 100 11.49 -4.04 -1.93
C LEU A 100 12.60 -4.15 -2.97
N VAL A 101 12.35 -3.71 -4.21
CA VAL A 101 13.36 -3.75 -5.29
C VAL A 101 14.57 -2.89 -4.92
N LEU A 102 14.36 -1.72 -4.32
CA LEU A 102 15.43 -0.85 -3.83
C LEU A 102 16.26 -1.56 -2.74
N ALA A 103 15.61 -2.14 -1.73
CA ALA A 103 16.29 -2.86 -0.65
C ALA A 103 17.07 -4.07 -1.19
N LEU A 104 16.48 -4.85 -2.10
CA LEU A 104 17.17 -5.97 -2.75
C LEU A 104 18.34 -5.52 -3.60
N ALA A 105 18.20 -4.42 -4.36
CA ALA A 105 19.29 -3.87 -5.15
C ALA A 105 20.46 -3.45 -4.25
N GLN A 106 20.18 -2.80 -3.11
CA GLN A 106 21.18 -2.40 -2.12
C GLN A 106 21.89 -3.58 -1.45
N GLU A 107 21.18 -4.67 -1.19
CA GLU A 107 21.75 -5.90 -0.58
C GLU A 107 22.45 -6.83 -1.61
N SER A 108 22.33 -6.52 -2.90
CA SER A 108 22.96 -7.28 -3.99
C SER A 108 24.21 -6.58 -4.53
N ASP A 109 24.99 -7.27 -5.36
CA ASP A 109 26.13 -6.67 -6.08
C ASP A 109 25.69 -5.72 -7.24
N PHE A 110 24.48 -5.15 -7.16
CA PHE A 110 23.96 -4.25 -8.18
C PHE A 110 24.57 -2.85 -8.06
N ASP A 111 25.04 -2.31 -9.19
CA ASP A 111 25.55 -0.93 -9.23
C ASP A 111 24.40 0.07 -9.18
N MET A 112 24.21 0.67 -8.00
CA MET A 112 23.18 1.67 -7.74
C MET A 112 23.29 2.94 -8.60
N ALA A 113 24.43 3.19 -9.27
CA ALA A 113 24.53 4.27 -10.27
C ALA A 113 23.61 4.03 -11.49
N HIS A 114 23.14 2.80 -11.66
CA HIS A 114 22.20 2.40 -12.70
C HIS A 114 20.76 2.22 -12.19
N PHE A 115 20.49 2.59 -10.93
CA PHE A 115 19.13 2.59 -10.37
C PHE A 115 18.49 3.99 -10.52
N PHE A 116 17.34 4.06 -11.19
CA PHE A 116 16.60 5.31 -11.37
C PHE A 116 15.15 5.10 -10.89
N GLN A 117 14.67 6.00 -10.04
CA GLN A 117 13.31 5.98 -9.52
C GLN A 117 12.63 7.32 -9.77
N GLU A 118 11.39 7.27 -10.24
CA GLU A 118 10.50 8.42 -10.39
C GLU A 118 9.15 8.07 -9.79
N SER A 119 8.54 9.00 -9.05
CA SER A 119 7.21 8.84 -8.44
C SER A 119 6.33 10.00 -8.87
N PHE A 120 5.14 9.67 -9.39
CA PHE A 120 4.13 10.65 -9.80
C PHE A 120 3.14 10.99 -8.68
N THR A 121 3.34 10.41 -7.49
CA THR A 121 2.54 10.69 -6.29
C THR A 121 3.06 11.98 -5.63
N PRO A 122 2.19 12.92 -5.21
CA PRO A 122 2.61 14.16 -4.55
C PRO A 122 3.53 13.87 -3.35
N ALA A 123 4.58 14.68 -3.17
CA ALA A 123 5.60 14.48 -2.13
C ALA A 123 5.06 14.47 -0.69
N GLU A 124 3.82 14.89 -0.47
CA GLU A 124 3.15 14.86 0.84
C GLU A 124 2.69 13.43 1.23
N ASP A 125 2.35 12.58 0.26
CA ASP A 125 2.00 11.16 0.51
C ASP A 125 3.24 10.27 0.70
N ASN A 126 4.39 10.68 0.14
CA ASN A 126 5.65 9.92 0.22
C ASN A 126 6.36 9.97 1.60
N LYS A 127 5.86 10.74 2.57
CA LYS A 127 6.51 10.90 3.89
C LYS A 127 6.15 9.82 4.92
N GLN A 128 5.19 8.94 4.65
CA GLN A 128 4.68 8.04 5.69
C GLN A 128 5.33 6.65 5.77
N GLN A 129 6.12 6.19 4.78
CA GLN A 129 6.65 4.82 4.82
C GLN A 129 8.19 4.67 4.89
N VAL A 130 9.00 5.73 4.76
CA VAL A 130 10.48 5.63 4.88
C VAL A 130 11.00 5.96 6.29
N GLN A 131 10.16 6.45 7.22
CA GLN A 131 10.62 6.90 8.55
C GLN A 131 10.69 5.76 9.60
N LEU A 132 11.09 4.54 9.23
CA LEU A 132 11.30 3.43 10.19
C LEU A 132 12.77 3.20 10.56
N SER A 133 13.69 4.00 10.06
CA SER A 133 15.06 4.01 10.53
C SER A 133 15.62 5.43 10.51
N LEU A 134 16.12 5.88 11.67
CA LEU A 134 16.87 7.13 11.91
C LEU A 134 16.02 8.37 12.26
N ASP A 135 15.45 8.40 13.47
CA ASP A 135 15.28 9.66 14.21
C ASP A 135 15.24 9.38 15.72
N ALA A 136 16.40 9.42 16.36
CA ALA A 136 16.57 9.30 17.81
C ALA A 136 16.18 10.59 18.58
N SER A 137 15.34 11.46 18.00
CA SER A 137 15.00 12.77 18.58
C SER A 137 13.49 13.02 18.75
N LYS A 138 12.61 12.14 18.27
CA LYS A 138 11.17 12.31 18.42
C LYS A 138 10.72 11.94 19.82
N ALA A 139 9.90 12.81 20.43
CA ALA A 139 9.31 12.55 21.73
C ALA A 139 8.42 11.29 21.67
N THR A 140 8.31 10.61 22.80
CA THR A 140 7.48 9.41 22.93
C THR A 140 6.25 9.73 23.76
N VAL A 141 5.12 9.12 23.41
CA VAL A 141 3.80 9.38 23.97
C VAL A 141 3.06 8.07 24.20
N MET A 142 2.04 8.07 25.05
CA MET A 142 1.26 6.89 25.39
C MET A 142 0.00 6.79 24.53
N LEU A 143 -0.17 5.64 23.86
CA LEU A 143 -1.40 5.24 23.20
C LEU A 143 -2.16 4.25 24.10
N TYR A 144 -3.41 4.58 24.40
CA TYR A 144 -4.31 3.71 25.16
C TYR A 144 -5.60 3.41 24.37
N GLU A 145 -5.88 2.14 24.13
CA GLU A 145 -7.12 1.62 23.58
C GLU A 145 -7.63 0.51 24.54
N PRO A 146 -8.74 0.74 25.26
CA PRO A 146 -9.16 -0.12 26.36
C PRO A 146 -9.82 -1.42 25.90
N ASP A 147 -10.55 -1.42 24.77
CA ASP A 147 -11.37 -2.57 24.35
C ASP A 147 -10.51 -3.76 23.92
N PHE A 148 -9.31 -3.49 23.40
CA PHE A 148 -8.32 -4.48 22.99
C PHE A 148 -7.08 -4.52 23.90
N SER A 149 -7.14 -3.88 25.07
CA SER A 149 -6.07 -3.86 26.08
C SER A 149 -4.72 -3.38 25.52
N VAL A 150 -4.74 -2.39 24.63
CA VAL A 150 -3.54 -1.79 24.07
C VAL A 150 -3.10 -0.62 24.93
N GLU A 151 -1.95 -0.77 25.58
CA GLU A 151 -1.23 0.31 26.26
C GLU A 151 0.21 0.31 25.79
N LYS A 152 0.58 1.29 24.96
CA LYS A 152 1.89 1.30 24.28
C LYS A 152 2.51 2.67 24.27
N LYS A 153 3.83 2.68 24.50
CA LYS A 153 4.67 3.84 24.27
C LYS A 153 5.02 3.90 22.79
N VAL A 154 4.59 4.95 22.11
CA VAL A 154 4.74 5.15 20.66
C VAL A 154 5.51 6.44 20.38
N VAL A 155 5.98 6.59 19.14
CA VAL A 155 6.70 7.79 18.72
C VAL A 155 5.68 8.86 18.30
N GLN A 156 5.88 10.10 18.77
CA GLN A 156 5.07 11.23 18.34
C GLN A 156 5.20 11.43 16.81
N GLY A 157 4.07 11.65 16.14
CA GLY A 157 3.97 11.80 14.69
C GLY A 157 3.78 10.48 13.94
N SER A 158 3.76 9.33 14.62
CA SER A 158 3.44 8.04 13.98
C SER A 158 1.99 7.99 13.49
N SER A 159 1.76 7.22 12.41
CA SER A 159 0.45 6.94 11.84
C SER A 159 -0.44 6.22 12.85
N LEU A 160 -1.65 6.74 13.07
CA LEU A 160 -2.59 6.14 14.02
C LEU A 160 -3.07 4.78 13.55
N LEU A 161 -3.37 4.62 12.25
CA LEU A 161 -3.83 3.35 11.68
C LEU A 161 -2.78 2.24 11.86
N GLU A 162 -1.52 2.50 11.50
CA GLU A 162 -0.46 1.50 11.58
C GLU A 162 -0.19 1.07 13.03
N LEU A 163 -0.21 2.02 13.97
CA LEU A 163 -0.06 1.72 15.38
C LEU A 163 -1.17 0.79 15.88
N LEU A 164 -2.41 1.00 15.44
CA LEU A 164 -3.54 0.16 15.81
C LEU A 164 -3.44 -1.24 15.20
N GLU A 165 -3.16 -1.34 13.89
CA GLU A 165 -2.99 -2.61 13.18
C GLU A 165 -1.84 -3.43 13.80
N ASN A 166 -0.68 -2.81 14.02
CA ASN A 166 0.51 -3.48 14.57
C ASN A 166 0.36 -3.92 16.03
N ASN A 167 -0.61 -3.33 16.76
CA ASN A 167 -0.91 -3.72 18.14
C ASN A 167 -2.18 -4.56 18.26
N GLY A 168 -2.69 -5.08 17.13
CA GLY A 168 -3.77 -6.07 17.11
C GLY A 168 -5.17 -5.51 17.30
N VAL A 169 -5.35 -4.19 17.12
CA VAL A 169 -6.68 -3.58 17.10
C VAL A 169 -7.34 -3.86 15.74
N PRO A 170 -8.55 -4.43 15.68
CA PRO A 170 -9.21 -4.84 14.44
C PRO A 170 -9.87 -3.67 13.72
N ILE A 171 -9.09 -2.63 13.42
CA ILE A 171 -9.53 -1.47 12.65
C ILE A 171 -9.46 -1.76 11.14
N ILE A 172 -10.39 -1.19 10.35
CA ILE A 172 -10.47 -1.43 8.90
C ILE A 172 -9.79 -0.30 8.13
N GLY A 173 -8.55 -0.54 7.69
CA GLY A 173 -7.77 0.36 6.83
C GLY A 173 -7.97 0.13 5.33
N ALA A 174 -9.17 0.42 4.79
CA ALA A 174 -9.50 0.10 3.39
C ALA A 174 -8.78 1.00 2.35
N CYS A 175 -9.14 2.29 2.27
CA CYS A 175 -8.57 3.18 1.23
C CYS A 175 -7.21 3.78 1.60
N ARG A 176 -6.88 3.82 2.89
CA ARG A 176 -5.71 4.49 3.49
C ARG A 176 -5.48 5.98 3.14
N ALA A 177 -6.38 6.61 2.39
CA ALA A 177 -6.29 8.01 1.93
C ALA A 177 -7.29 8.97 2.60
N GLY A 178 -8.03 8.52 3.62
CA GLY A 178 -8.99 9.36 4.35
C GLY A 178 -10.30 9.66 3.61
N VAL A 179 -10.64 8.90 2.56
CA VAL A 179 -11.80 9.18 1.68
C VAL A 179 -12.99 8.22 1.84
N CYS A 180 -12.78 7.03 2.41
CA CYS A 180 -13.83 6.00 2.51
C CYS A 180 -14.50 5.89 3.89
N GLY A 181 -13.92 6.52 4.92
CA GLY A 181 -14.45 6.46 6.29
C GLY A 181 -14.28 5.15 7.05
N SER A 182 -13.80 4.06 6.44
CA SER A 182 -13.74 2.73 7.10
C SER A 182 -12.84 2.66 8.34
N CYS A 183 -11.86 3.56 8.43
CA CYS A 183 -10.92 3.63 9.56
C CYS A 183 -11.38 4.61 10.65
N LYS A 184 -12.68 4.92 10.72
CA LYS A 184 -13.22 5.86 11.69
C LYS A 184 -13.02 5.33 13.11
N CYS A 185 -12.50 6.19 13.98
CA CYS A 185 -12.32 5.90 15.39
C CYS A 185 -12.53 7.18 16.20
N LYS A 186 -12.67 7.04 17.52
CA LYS A 186 -12.98 8.15 18.42
C LYS A 186 -11.84 8.39 19.38
N VAL A 187 -11.31 9.60 19.41
CA VAL A 187 -10.35 10.05 20.42
C VAL A 187 -11.13 10.56 21.63
N THR A 188 -11.07 9.84 22.75
CA THR A 188 -11.79 10.19 23.98
C THR A 188 -10.95 11.09 24.89
N LYS A 189 -9.63 11.03 24.78
CA LYS A 189 -8.68 11.91 25.48
C LYS A 189 -7.44 12.12 24.62
N GLY A 190 -6.86 13.31 24.68
CA GLY A 190 -5.66 13.65 23.92
C GLY A 190 -5.98 14.31 22.58
N LYS A 191 -4.96 14.44 21.72
CA LYS A 191 -5.07 15.05 20.40
C LYS A 191 -4.30 14.26 19.37
N VAL A 192 -4.86 14.23 18.17
CA VAL A 192 -4.24 13.74 16.96
C VAL A 192 -4.24 14.87 15.93
N ASN A 193 -3.37 14.78 14.93
CA ASN A 193 -3.32 15.71 13.82
C ASN A 193 -3.93 15.05 12.57
N PRO A 194 -5.20 15.34 12.22
CA PRO A 194 -5.82 14.81 11.02
C PRO A 194 -5.44 15.64 9.78
N THR A 195 -5.12 14.97 8.68
CA THR A 195 -4.87 15.58 7.37
C THR A 195 -6.11 15.59 6.47
N ASN A 196 -7.09 14.73 6.75
CA ASN A 196 -8.36 14.66 6.01
C ASN A 196 -9.51 14.33 6.96
N THR A 197 -10.63 15.06 6.83
CA THR A 197 -11.87 14.89 7.59
C THR A 197 -13.13 14.94 6.70
N GLU A 198 -13.00 14.94 5.37
CA GLU A 198 -14.12 15.18 4.45
C GLU A 198 -15.26 14.15 4.56
N THR A 199 -14.95 12.93 5.00
CA THR A 199 -15.96 11.86 5.20
C THR A 199 -16.65 11.92 6.56
N LEU A 200 -16.23 12.83 7.44
CA LEU A 200 -16.83 13.02 8.77
C LEU A 200 -17.80 14.20 8.75
N THR A 201 -18.91 14.05 9.46
CA THR A 201 -19.84 15.15 9.71
C THR A 201 -19.26 16.11 10.75
N ALA A 202 -19.75 17.36 10.77
CA ALA A 202 -19.36 18.34 11.78
C ALA A 202 -19.63 17.85 13.22
N GLU A 203 -20.75 17.15 13.42
CA GLU A 203 -21.11 16.55 14.72
C GLU A 203 -20.14 15.45 15.12
N GLU A 204 -19.71 14.60 14.19
CA GLU A 204 -18.73 13.55 14.46
C GLU A 204 -17.36 14.16 14.83
N ILE A 205 -16.92 15.19 14.12
CA ILE A 205 -15.68 15.91 14.43
C ILE A 205 -15.76 16.52 15.84
N GLU A 206 -16.88 17.16 16.19
CA GLU A 206 -17.10 17.73 17.52
C GLU A 206 -17.12 16.67 18.63
N GLN A 207 -17.64 15.48 18.32
CA GLN A 207 -17.64 14.33 19.23
C GLN A 207 -16.24 13.67 19.36
N GLY A 208 -15.23 14.12 18.61
CA GLY A 208 -13.87 13.60 18.66
C GLY A 208 -13.63 12.40 17.74
N PHE A 209 -14.48 12.18 16.73
CA PHE A 209 -14.21 11.19 15.70
C PHE A 209 -13.12 11.68 14.74
N VAL A 210 -12.27 10.75 14.34
CA VAL A 210 -11.16 10.96 13.42
C VAL A 210 -11.05 9.77 12.46
N LEU A 211 -10.32 9.96 11.36
CA LEU A 211 -9.98 8.89 10.43
C LEU A 211 -8.55 8.43 10.73
N ALA A 212 -8.38 7.20 11.23
CA ALA A 212 -7.07 6.71 11.66
C ALA A 212 -6.02 6.71 10.55
N CYS A 213 -6.43 6.45 9.29
CA CYS A 213 -5.50 6.41 8.16
C CYS A 213 -4.95 7.77 7.74
N SER A 214 -5.63 8.85 8.13
CA SER A 214 -5.24 10.24 7.83
C SER A 214 -5.00 11.02 9.11
N SER A 215 -4.57 10.36 10.19
CA SER A 215 -4.28 10.99 11.48
C SER A 215 -2.94 10.53 12.04
N THR A 216 -2.18 11.46 12.63
CA THR A 216 -0.93 11.17 13.34
C THR A 216 -1.04 11.53 14.82
N VAL A 217 -0.28 10.83 15.66
CA VAL A 217 -0.33 11.01 17.12
C VAL A 217 0.47 12.24 17.55
N GLU A 218 -0.13 13.20 18.27
CA GLU A 218 0.59 14.38 18.77
C GLU A 218 0.97 14.31 20.25
N GLY A 219 0.27 13.53 21.05
CA GLY A 219 0.42 13.49 22.51
C GLY A 219 -0.14 12.19 23.08
N ASP A 220 -0.14 12.09 24.41
CA ASP A 220 -0.81 10.98 25.08
C ASP A 220 -2.29 10.96 24.69
N LEU A 221 -2.77 9.83 24.19
CA LEU A 221 -4.14 9.68 23.74
C LEU A 221 -4.82 8.43 24.28
N THR A 222 -6.12 8.57 24.48
CA THR A 222 -7.04 7.46 24.69
C THR A 222 -8.06 7.47 23.57
N MET A 223 -8.34 6.31 23.02
CA MET A 223 -9.29 6.17 21.92
C MET A 223 -10.14 4.91 22.05
N ALA A 224 -11.17 4.84 21.20
CA ALA A 224 -12.02 3.68 21.01
C ALA A 224 -12.35 3.53 19.51
N LEU A 225 -12.69 2.32 19.08
CA LEU A 225 -13.23 2.12 17.72
C LEU A 225 -14.61 2.79 17.57
N GLY A 226 -14.88 3.30 16.37
CA GLY A 226 -16.07 4.08 16.05
C GLY A 226 -17.12 3.35 15.23
#